data_AF-A0A973D487-F1
#
_entry.id   AF-A0A973D487-F1
#
_cell.length_a   1.000
_cell.length_b   1.000
_cell.length_c   1.000
_cell.angle_alpha   90.00
_cell.angle_beta   90.00
_cell.angle_gamma   90.00
#
_symmetry.space_group_name_H-M   'P 1'
#
loop_
_entity.id
_entity.type
_entity.pdbx_description
1 polymer ?
#
loop_
_entity_poly.entity_id
_entity_poly.type
_entity_poly.pdbx_seq_one_letter_code
_entity_poly.pdbx_strand_id
1 'polypeptide(L)'
;GIFIRGDVSCDGSVNLADVSAIAAYVAGAGAVPVVLDAADIDDDGVVHIGDAVLLANFLFSGGAPPAAPYPGAGTDPTPDGL
;
A
#
# COMPACT_ATOMS: atom_id res chain seq x y z
N GLY A 1 -8.89 -1.08 9.07
CA GLY A 1 -10.11 -1.74 8.51
C GLY A 1 -9.85 -3.21 8.22
N ILE A 2 -10.61 -3.91 7.35
CA ILE A 2 -10.14 -5.14 6.69
C ILE A 2 -9.63 -4.73 5.30
N PHE A 3 -8.38 -5.05 4.97
CA PHE A 3 -7.73 -4.65 3.71
C PHE A 3 -6.58 -5.62 3.35
N ILE A 4 -6.05 -5.49 2.14
CA ILE A 4 -4.78 -6.10 1.72
C ILE A 4 -3.77 -4.97 1.58
N ARG A 5 -2.63 -5.05 2.28
CA ARG A 5 -1.56 -4.04 2.18
C ARG A 5 -0.95 -4.12 0.79
N GLY A 6 -0.93 -2.98 0.10
CA GLY A 6 -0.58 -2.86 -1.31
C GLY A 6 -1.76 -2.90 -2.29
N ASP A 7 -3.00 -3.17 -1.86
CA ASP A 7 -4.21 -3.05 -2.70
C ASP A 7 -4.97 -1.76 -2.34
N VAL A 8 -4.46 -0.63 -2.83
CA VAL A 8 -5.06 0.69 -2.57
C VAL A 8 -6.34 0.92 -3.36
N SER A 9 -6.52 0.19 -4.46
CA SER A 9 -7.75 0.25 -5.26
C SER A 9 -8.90 -0.60 -4.68
N CYS A 10 -8.59 -1.51 -3.75
CA CYS A 10 -9.51 -2.49 -3.17
C CYS A 10 -10.14 -3.42 -4.22
N ASP A 11 -9.40 -3.75 -5.28
CA ASP A 11 -9.85 -4.66 -6.34
C ASP A 11 -9.48 -6.14 -6.08
N GLY A 12 -8.79 -6.40 -4.96
CA GLY A 12 -8.31 -7.70 -4.52
C GLY A 12 -6.96 -8.11 -5.12
N SER A 13 -6.32 -7.25 -5.91
CA SER A 13 -5.10 -7.56 -6.67
C SER A 13 -4.02 -6.52 -6.46
N VAL A 14 -2.94 -6.88 -5.77
CA VAL A 14 -1.76 -6.00 -5.63
C VAL A 14 -0.95 -5.96 -6.93
N ASN A 15 -0.95 -4.82 -7.63
CA ASN A 15 -0.37 -4.67 -8.96
C ASN A 15 0.20 -3.26 -9.26
N LEU A 16 0.58 -3.01 -10.53
CA LEU A 16 1.19 -1.73 -10.95
C LEU A 16 0.23 -0.53 -10.80
N ALA A 17 -1.07 -0.74 -10.93
CA ALA A 17 -2.07 0.30 -10.74
C ALA A 17 -1.99 0.87 -9.31
N ASP A 18 -1.76 0.01 -8.32
CA ASP A 18 -1.62 0.42 -6.91
C ASP A 18 -0.38 1.29 -6.69
N VAL A 19 0.76 0.89 -7.28
CA VAL A 19 1.99 1.72 -7.27
C VAL A 19 1.71 3.11 -7.83
N SER A 20 1.02 3.19 -8.96
CA SER A 20 0.71 4.46 -9.61
C SER A 20 -0.28 5.30 -8.79
N ALA A 21 -1.22 4.66 -8.09
CA ALA A 21 -2.19 5.32 -7.23
C ALA A 21 -1.51 5.96 -6.00
N ILE A 22 -0.60 5.23 -5.34
CA ILE A 22 0.20 5.77 -4.22
C ILE A 22 1.00 6.98 -4.68
N ALA A 23 1.74 6.86 -5.80
CA ALA A 23 2.56 7.96 -6.33
C ALA A 23 1.71 9.19 -6.70
N ALA A 24 0.55 8.99 -7.33
CA ALA A 24 -0.37 10.07 -7.69
C ALA A 24 -0.95 10.77 -6.46
N TYR A 25 -1.34 10.01 -5.43
CA TYR A 25 -1.83 10.54 -4.16
C TYR A 25 -0.77 11.41 -3.48
N VAL A 26 0.46 10.90 -3.33
CA VAL A 26 1.58 11.63 -2.72
C VAL A 26 1.94 12.90 -3.51
N ALA A 27 1.79 12.88 -4.83
CA ALA A 27 2.00 14.06 -5.68
C ALA A 27 0.85 15.09 -5.61
N GLY A 28 -0.24 14.81 -4.88
CA GLY A 28 -1.42 15.68 -4.81
C GLY A 28 -2.27 15.70 -6.08
N ALA A 29 -2.09 14.72 -6.98
CA ALA A 29 -2.80 14.61 -8.25
C ALA A 29 -3.76 13.40 -8.31
N GLY A 30 -3.68 12.49 -7.34
CA GLY A 30 -4.50 11.30 -7.22
C GLY A 30 -5.63 11.44 -6.21
N ALA A 31 -6.60 10.53 -6.29
CA ALA A 31 -7.60 10.38 -5.25
C ALA A 31 -6.97 9.82 -3.97
N VAL A 32 -7.55 10.14 -2.83
CA VAL A 32 -7.18 9.52 -1.55
C VAL A 32 -7.47 8.01 -1.66
N PRO A 33 -6.52 7.13 -1.29
CA PRO A 33 -6.77 5.69 -1.18
C PRO A 33 -8.03 5.37 -0.38
N VAL A 34 -8.72 4.29 -0.75
CA VAL A 34 -9.94 3.86 -0.04
C VAL A 34 -9.60 3.48 1.40
N VAL A 35 -8.43 2.88 1.61
CA VAL A 35 -7.84 2.56 2.90
C VAL A 35 -6.41 3.10 2.91
N LEU A 36 -6.10 4.03 3.81
CA LEU A 36 -4.76 4.60 3.89
C LEU A 36 -3.72 3.57 4.35
N ASP A 37 -4.08 2.66 5.25
CA ASP A 37 -3.23 1.51 5.66
C ASP A 37 -2.82 0.62 4.48
N ALA A 38 -3.64 0.55 3.43
CA ALA A 38 -3.28 -0.23 2.24
C ALA A 38 -2.18 0.46 1.41
N ALA A 39 -2.00 1.77 1.57
CA ALA A 39 -1.02 2.60 0.88
C ALA A 39 0.31 2.73 1.64
N ASP A 40 0.31 2.47 2.95
CA ASP A 40 1.49 2.40 3.80
C ASP A 40 2.05 0.98 3.72
N ILE A 41 3.12 0.78 2.97
CA ILE A 41 3.61 -0.53 2.55
C ILE A 41 4.52 -1.17 3.60
N ASP A 42 5.28 -0.35 4.33
CA ASP A 42 6.16 -0.78 5.41
C ASP A 42 5.57 -0.61 6.82
N ASP A 43 4.35 -0.09 6.94
CA ASP A 43 3.61 0.05 8.20
C ASP A 43 4.30 0.99 9.18
N ASP A 44 4.69 2.17 8.69
CA ASP A 44 5.39 3.20 9.46
C ASP A 44 4.50 4.37 9.89
N GLY A 45 3.22 4.35 9.51
CA GLY A 45 2.20 5.34 9.80
C GLY A 45 2.23 6.54 8.84
N VAL A 46 3.00 6.48 7.75
CA VAL A 46 3.18 7.61 6.82
C VAL A 46 3.14 7.15 5.36
N VAL A 47 2.04 7.48 4.67
CA VAL A 47 1.97 7.30 3.21
C VAL A 47 2.82 8.35 2.50
N HIS A 48 3.88 7.90 1.83
CA HIS A 48 4.84 8.71 1.10
C HIS A 48 5.37 8.02 -0.17
N ILE A 49 6.33 8.64 -0.86
CA ILE A 49 6.83 8.08 -2.14
C ILE A 49 7.65 6.79 -1.93
N GLY A 50 8.15 6.55 -0.71
CA GLY A 50 8.86 5.33 -0.35
C GLY A 50 7.97 4.10 -0.53
N ASP A 51 6.69 4.20 -0.19
CA ASP A 51 5.70 3.13 -0.34
C ASP A 51 5.55 2.64 -1.77
N ALA A 52 5.42 3.60 -2.70
CA ALA A 52 5.34 3.27 -4.12
C ALA A 52 6.62 2.57 -4.62
N VAL A 53 7.78 2.98 -4.12
CA VAL A 53 9.08 2.37 -4.46
C VAL A 53 9.18 0.96 -3.87
N LEU A 54 8.77 0.76 -2.62
CA LEU A 54 8.77 -0.56 -1.96
C LEU A 54 7.85 -1.53 -2.69
N LEU A 55 6.63 -1.10 -3.01
CA LEU A 55 5.66 -1.93 -3.73
C LEU A 55 6.16 -2.27 -5.14
N ALA A 56 6.74 -1.32 -5.87
CA ALA A 56 7.35 -1.60 -7.17
C ALA A 56 8.54 -2.58 -7.06
N ASN A 57 9.38 -2.43 -6.03
CA ASN A 57 10.52 -3.32 -5.80
C ASN A 57 10.05 -4.76 -5.51
N PHE A 58 8.99 -4.94 -4.72
CA PHE A 58 8.34 -6.23 -4.51
C PHE A 58 7.85 -6.84 -5.84
N LEU A 59 7.09 -6.08 -6.62
CA LEU A 59 6.45 -6.57 -7.85
C LEU A 59 7.43 -6.92 -8.97
N PHE A 60 8.54 -6.17 -9.11
CA PHE A 60 9.40 -6.25 -10.30
C PHE A 60 10.84 -6.66 -10.02
N SER A 61 11.29 -6.61 -8.77
CA SER A 61 12.71 -6.79 -8.42
C SER A 61 12.96 -7.80 -7.29
N GLY A 62 11.91 -8.47 -6.81
CA GLY A 62 12.02 -9.48 -5.75
C GLY A 62 12.31 -8.87 -4.38
N GLY A 63 11.87 -7.63 -4.15
CA GLY A 63 11.91 -6.98 -2.85
C GLY A 63 11.08 -7.72 -1.79
N ALA A 64 11.16 -7.25 -0.55
CA ALA A 64 10.32 -7.77 0.53
C ALA A 64 8.83 -7.57 0.22
N PRO A 65 7.94 -8.51 0.58
CA PRO A 65 6.50 -8.30 0.45
C PRO A 65 6.04 -7.13 1.34
N PRO A 66 4.87 -6.53 1.04
CA PRO A 66 4.22 -5.59 1.95
C PRO A 66 4.11 -6.14 3.37
N ALA A 67 4.13 -5.26 4.36
CA ALA A 67 3.84 -5.64 5.73
C ALA A 67 2.44 -6.29 5.84
N ALA A 68 2.18 -6.98 6.95
CA ALA A 68 0.86 -7.56 7.16
C ALA A 68 -0.20 -6.44 7.22
N PRO A 69 -1.41 -6.64 6.69
CA PRO A 69 -1.96 -7.87 6.10
C PRO A 69 -1.69 -8.03 4.59
N TYR A 70 -0.83 -8.98 4.22
CA TYR A 70 -0.58 -9.42 2.84
C TYR A 70 -0.17 -10.92 2.87
N PRO A 71 -0.51 -11.77 1.88
CA PRO A 71 -1.28 -11.50 0.66
C PRO A 71 -2.80 -11.58 0.83
N GLY A 72 -3.28 -11.96 2.01
CA GLY A 72 -4.70 -12.07 2.32
C GLY A 72 -5.23 -10.82 3.00
N ALA A 73 -6.53 -10.57 2.85
CA ALA A 73 -7.18 -9.48 3.56
C ALA A 73 -7.15 -9.75 5.07
N GLY A 74 -6.88 -8.72 5.85
CA GLY A 74 -6.79 -8.80 7.30
C GLY A 74 -6.98 -7.45 7.96
N THR A 75 -6.99 -7.46 9.29
CA THR A 75 -6.85 -6.23 10.09
C THR A 75 -5.38 -5.85 10.16
N ASP A 76 -5.12 -4.57 10.41
CA ASP A 76 -3.80 -4.13 10.81
C ASP A 76 -3.40 -4.79 12.16
N PRO A 77 -2.31 -5.58 12.21
CA PRO A 77 -1.82 -6.18 13.44
C PRO A 77 -1.04 -5.21 14.33
N THR A 78 -0.65 -4.05 13.81
CA THR A 78 0.24 -3.08 14.45
C THR A 78 -0.34 -1.66 14.37
N PRO A 79 -1.46 -1.40 15.08
CA PRO A 79 -2.15 -0.11 15.02
C PRO A 79 -1.23 1.08 15.22
N ASP A 80 -1.17 1.95 14.23
CA ASP A 80 -0.40 3.18 14.26
C ASP A 80 -1.29 4.42 14.04
N GLY A 81 -0.76 5.47 13.41
CA GLY A 81 -1.48 6.71 13.16
C GLY A 81 -2.48 6.63 12.00
N LEU A 82 -2.53 5.52 11.28
CA LEU A 82 -3.39 5.26 10.13
C LEU A 82 -4.52 4.26 10.44
#